data_AF-A5HII0-F1
#
_entry.id   AF-A5HII0-F1
#
_cell.length_a   1.000
_cell.length_b   1.000
_cell.length_c   1.000
_cell.angle_alpha   90.00
_cell.angle_beta   90.00
_cell.angle_gamma   90.00
#
_symmetry.space_group_name_H-M   'P 1'
#
loop_
_entity.id
_entity.type
_entity.pdbx_description
1 polymer ?
#
loop_
_entity_poly.entity_id
_entity_poly.type
_entity_poly.pdbx_seq_one_letter_code
_entity_poly.pdbx_strand_id
1 'polypeptide(L)'
;IRGCVPKKILVYGASFGPELQDARNFGWDLNEKVDFDWKKLLQKKTDEIVRLNGIYKRLLTNSGVKMYEGEGKIVGPHEVEVTQLDGTKICYSAKHILIATGSRAVIPDIPGKDWGITSDEALSLEEFPKRVVVLGGGYIAVEFATIWNGMGAKVDLCFRRELPLRGFDDDMRA
;
A
#
# COMPACT_ATOMS: atom_id res chain seq x y z
N ILE A 1 7.93 -3.38 -1.83
CA ILE A 1 6.54 -3.92 -1.83
C ILE A 1 5.60 -2.81 -1.37
N ARG A 2 4.59 -2.43 -2.17
CA ARG A 2 3.61 -1.36 -1.87
C ARG A 2 2.19 -1.87 -2.15
N GLY A 3 1.58 -2.56 -1.18
CA GLY A 3 0.30 -3.25 -1.40
C GLY A 3 -0.10 -4.12 -0.21
N CYS A 4 -0.50 -5.37 -0.48
CA CYS A 4 -1.14 -6.27 0.50
C CYS A 4 -0.44 -6.36 1.85
N VAL A 5 0.88 -6.60 1.87
CA VAL A 5 1.67 -6.78 3.10
C VAL A 5 1.70 -5.51 3.96
N PRO A 6 2.26 -4.36 3.49
CA PRO A 6 2.33 -3.17 4.33
C PRO A 6 0.94 -2.66 4.73
N LYS A 7 -0.04 -2.75 3.83
CA LYS A 7 -1.43 -2.37 4.13
C LYS A 7 -2.02 -3.25 5.22
N LYS A 8 -1.80 -4.58 5.21
CA LYS A 8 -2.38 -5.47 6.23
C LYS A 8 -1.78 -5.22 7.62
N ILE A 9 -0.50 -4.86 7.70
CA ILE A 9 0.13 -4.41 8.96
C ILE A 9 -0.59 -3.17 9.51
N LEU A 10 -0.92 -2.20 8.64
CA LEU A 10 -1.68 -1.01 9.04
C LEU A 10 -3.10 -1.35 9.48
N VAL A 11 -3.79 -2.25 8.78
CA VAL A 11 -5.13 -2.72 9.18
C VAL A 11 -5.10 -3.35 10.58
N TYR A 12 -4.11 -4.20 10.88
CA TYR A 12 -3.94 -4.75 12.23
C TYR A 12 -3.65 -3.65 13.25
N GLY A 13 -2.78 -2.70 12.92
CA GLY A 13 -2.52 -1.55 13.79
C GLY A 13 -3.79 -0.75 14.14
N ALA A 14 -4.69 -0.58 13.17
CA ALA A 14 -5.95 0.13 13.35
C ALA A 14 -7.00 -0.65 14.15
N SER A 15 -6.95 -1.99 14.19
CA SER A 15 -7.96 -2.79 14.90
C SER A 15 -7.79 -2.76 16.42
N PHE A 16 -6.57 -2.57 16.90
CA PHE A 16 -6.29 -2.53 18.34
C PHE A 16 -7.02 -1.43 19.09
N GLY A 17 -7.26 -0.26 18.47
CA GLY A 17 -7.95 0.86 19.14
C GLY A 17 -9.33 0.46 19.68
N PRO A 18 -10.26 0.05 18.80
CA PRO A 18 -11.57 -0.49 19.21
C PRO A 18 -11.45 -1.74 20.09
N GLU A 19 -10.57 -2.68 19.77
CA GLU A 19 -10.42 -3.92 20.56
C GLU A 19 -10.01 -3.65 22.02
N LEU A 20 -9.14 -2.67 22.26
CA LEU A 20 -8.77 -2.24 23.62
C LEU A 20 -9.93 -1.58 24.37
N GLN A 21 -10.82 -0.87 23.67
CA GLN A 21 -12.04 -0.33 24.27
C GLN A 21 -12.99 -1.46 24.65
N ASP A 22 -13.21 -2.41 23.74
CA ASP A 22 -14.10 -3.55 23.95
C ASP A 22 -13.59 -4.48 25.06
N ALA A 23 -12.27 -4.68 25.18
CA ALA A 23 -11.65 -5.56 26.18
C ALA A 23 -12.11 -5.25 27.62
N ARG A 24 -12.42 -3.98 27.93
CA ARG A 24 -12.95 -3.58 29.25
C ARG A 24 -14.28 -4.27 29.57
N ASN A 25 -15.12 -4.51 28.56
CA ASN A 25 -16.38 -5.23 28.72
C ASN A 25 -16.19 -6.75 28.93
N PHE A 26 -14.99 -7.27 28.68
CA PHE A 26 -14.63 -8.67 28.87
C PHE A 26 -13.73 -8.89 30.09
N GLY A 27 -13.73 -7.95 31.05
CA GLY A 27 -13.03 -8.09 32.33
C GLY A 27 -11.54 -7.71 32.30
N TRP A 28 -11.09 -7.01 31.26
CA TRP A 28 -9.72 -6.48 31.21
C TRP A 28 -9.65 -5.06 31.75
N ASP A 29 -8.99 -4.89 32.90
CA ASP A 29 -8.70 -3.57 33.46
C ASP A 29 -7.46 -2.95 32.83
N LEU A 30 -7.67 -2.03 31.89
CA LEU A 30 -6.61 -1.19 31.32
C LEU A 30 -6.42 0.06 32.18
N ASN A 31 -5.47 -0.01 33.12
CA ASN A 31 -5.22 1.02 34.13
C ASN A 31 -4.38 2.22 33.63
N GLU A 32 -3.86 2.14 32.40
CA GLU A 32 -3.04 3.19 31.80
C GLU A 32 -3.69 3.74 30.53
N LYS A 33 -3.36 4.99 30.20
CA LYS A 33 -3.73 5.58 28.93
C LYS A 33 -2.90 4.92 27.82
N VAL A 34 -3.58 4.26 26.89
CA VAL A 34 -2.94 3.64 25.73
C VAL A 34 -3.01 4.60 24.54
N ASP A 35 -1.89 5.26 24.25
CA ASP A 35 -1.76 6.17 23.11
C ASP A 35 -1.20 5.45 21.87
N PHE A 36 -1.72 5.82 20.71
CA PHE A 36 -1.24 5.31 19.42
C PHE A 36 0.00 6.08 18.95
N ASP A 37 1.07 5.35 18.63
CA ASP A 37 2.30 5.90 18.05
C ASP A 37 2.43 5.50 16.57
N TRP A 38 2.03 6.45 15.71
CA TRP A 38 2.12 6.30 14.25
C TRP A 38 3.55 6.05 13.76
N LYS A 39 4.54 6.77 14.31
CA LYS A 39 5.94 6.66 13.87
C LYS A 39 6.49 5.28 14.20
N LYS A 40 6.16 4.74 15.37
CA LYS A 40 6.52 3.38 15.76
C LYS A 40 5.89 2.33 14.83
N LEU A 41 4.60 2.46 14.50
CA LEU A 41 3.96 1.55 13.56
C LEU A 41 4.60 1.63 12.17
N LEU A 42 4.85 2.85 11.68
CA LEU A 42 5.46 3.09 10.38
C LEU A 42 6.87 2.50 10.29
N GLN A 43 7.68 2.66 11.35
CA GLN A 43 9.00 2.04 11.44
C GLN A 43 8.91 0.51 11.41
N LYS A 44 8.05 -0.10 12.24
CA LYS A 44 7.90 -1.56 12.29
C LYS A 44 7.43 -2.15 10.96
N LYS A 45 6.49 -1.48 10.29
CA LYS A 45 6.08 -1.84 8.93
C LYS A 45 7.27 -1.76 7.98
N THR A 46 8.06 -0.68 8.02
CA THR A 46 9.22 -0.50 7.13
C THR A 46 10.28 -1.58 7.34
N ASP A 47 10.64 -1.88 8.60
CA ASP A 47 11.58 -2.95 8.95
C ASP A 47 11.14 -4.30 8.35
N GLU A 48 9.84 -4.61 8.47
CA GLU A 48 9.29 -5.86 7.94
C GLU A 48 9.33 -5.92 6.41
N ILE A 49 9.05 -4.80 5.73
CA ILE A 49 9.17 -4.73 4.26
C ILE A 49 10.64 -4.90 3.82
N VAL A 50 11.59 -4.30 4.54
CA VAL A 50 13.03 -4.47 4.25
C VAL A 50 13.43 -5.94 4.44
N ARG A 51 13.01 -6.58 5.53
CA ARG A 51 13.27 -7.99 5.80
C ARG A 51 12.74 -8.89 4.69
N LEU A 52 11.48 -8.71 4.29
CA LEU A 52 10.83 -9.50 3.24
C LEU A 52 11.48 -9.29 1.87
N ASN A 53 11.81 -8.05 1.49
CA ASN A 53 12.54 -7.77 0.26
C ASN A 53 13.87 -8.53 0.22
N GLY A 54 14.59 -8.57 1.35
CA GLY A 54 15.83 -9.34 1.48
C GLY A 54 15.63 -10.84 1.30
N ILE A 55 14.54 -11.40 1.85
CA ILE A 55 14.18 -12.81 1.65
C ILE A 55 13.93 -13.11 0.18
N TYR A 56 13.12 -12.31 -0.52
CA TYR A 56 12.82 -12.52 -1.93
C TYR A 56 14.06 -12.42 -2.82
N LYS A 57 14.94 -11.45 -2.58
CA LYS A 57 16.22 -11.34 -3.30
C LYS A 57 17.07 -12.60 -3.13
N ARG A 58 17.19 -13.13 -1.90
CA ARG A 58 17.93 -14.37 -1.64
C ARG A 58 17.31 -15.59 -2.31
N LEU A 59 15.98 -15.72 -2.28
CA LEU A 59 15.29 -16.82 -2.96
C LEU A 59 15.58 -16.82 -4.46
N LEU A 60 15.46 -15.66 -5.12
CA LEU A 60 15.76 -15.52 -6.54
C LEU A 60 17.22 -15.86 -6.86
N THR A 61 18.17 -15.31 -6.11
CA THR A 61 19.60 -15.60 -6.29
C THR A 61 19.91 -17.08 -6.10
N ASN A 62 19.37 -17.73 -5.05
CA ASN A 62 19.60 -19.14 -4.78
C ASN A 62 18.99 -20.06 -5.86
N SER A 63 17.96 -19.59 -6.57
CA SER A 63 17.38 -20.28 -7.73
C SER A 63 18.10 -19.98 -9.05
N GLY A 64 19.25 -19.29 -9.02
CA GLY A 64 20.02 -18.96 -10.22
C GLY A 64 19.44 -17.81 -11.06
N VAL A 65 18.48 -17.05 -10.53
CA VAL A 65 17.91 -15.89 -11.23
C VAL A 65 18.90 -14.74 -11.19
N LYS A 66 19.28 -14.24 -12.37
CA LYS A 66 20.04 -13.01 -12.51
C LYS A 66 19.11 -11.81 -12.51
N MET A 67 19.25 -10.93 -11.52
CA MET A 67 18.48 -9.72 -11.40
C MET A 67 19.20 -8.55 -12.07
N TYR A 68 18.47 -7.77 -12.85
CA TYR A 68 18.93 -6.51 -13.44
C TYR A 68 18.09 -5.38 -12.85
N GLU A 69 18.75 -4.39 -12.24
CA GLU A 69 18.09 -3.23 -11.65
C GLU A 69 18.04 -2.09 -12.66
N GLY A 70 16.83 -1.67 -13.04
CA GLY A 70 16.61 -0.64 -14.06
C GLY A 70 15.22 -0.72 -14.68
N GLU A 71 14.97 0.16 -15.66
CA GLU A 71 13.75 0.17 -16.45
C GLU A 71 13.92 -0.70 -17.71
N GLY A 72 13.08 -1.72 -17.86
CA GLY A 72 13.08 -2.60 -19.02
C GLY A 72 12.17 -2.11 -20.14
N LYS A 73 12.69 -2.05 -21.37
CA LYS A 73 11.95 -1.71 -22.58
C LYS A 73 12.15 -2.80 -23.64
N ILE A 74 11.05 -3.32 -24.18
CA ILE A 74 11.11 -4.24 -25.31
C ILE A 74 11.48 -3.44 -26.56
N VAL A 75 12.61 -3.76 -27.17
CA VAL A 75 13.14 -3.07 -28.36
C VAL A 75 13.12 -3.95 -29.61
N GLY A 76 12.84 -5.25 -29.45
CA GLY A 76 12.63 -6.19 -30.53
C GLY A 76 11.92 -7.47 -30.07
N PRO A 77 11.65 -8.43 -30.98
CA PRO A 77 10.93 -9.67 -30.65
C PRO A 77 11.63 -10.54 -29.59
N HIS A 78 12.95 -10.42 -29.49
CA HIS A 78 13.80 -11.21 -28.59
C HIS A 78 14.80 -10.31 -27.83
N GLU A 79 14.51 -9.03 -27.68
CA GLU A 79 15.49 -8.06 -27.18
C GLU A 79 14.86 -7.06 -26.21
N VAL A 80 15.52 -6.89 -25.07
CA VAL A 80 15.10 -5.99 -23.98
C VAL A 80 16.28 -5.07 -23.63
N GLU A 81 16.07 -3.77 -23.76
CA GLU A 81 16.98 -2.75 -23.22
C GLU A 81 16.65 -2.54 -21.75
N VAL A 82 17.66 -2.56 -20.88
CA VAL A 82 17.55 -2.14 -19.48
C VAL A 82 18.31 -0.84 -19.33
N THR A 83 17.59 0.23 -18.97
CA THR A 83 18.20 1.49 -18.53
C THR A 83 18.48 1.40 -17.02
N GLN A 84 19.74 1.36 -16.65
CA GLN A 84 20.22 1.29 -15.26
C GLN A 84 20.01 2.62 -14.52
N LEU A 85 20.21 2.60 -13.20
CA LEU A 85 19.97 3.76 -12.32
C LEU A 85 20.91 4.96 -12.63
N ASP A 86 22.09 4.70 -13.19
CA ASP A 86 23.05 5.71 -13.64
C ASP A 86 22.78 6.23 -15.06
N GLY A 87 21.73 5.73 -15.72
CA GLY A 87 21.37 6.04 -17.10
C GLY A 87 22.03 5.13 -18.15
N THR A 88 22.92 4.21 -17.76
CA THR A 88 23.56 3.26 -18.66
C THR A 88 22.52 2.33 -19.29
N LYS A 89 22.61 2.11 -20.61
CA LYS A 89 21.69 1.24 -21.35
C LYS A 89 22.38 -0.05 -21.77
N ILE A 90 21.77 -1.18 -21.44
CA ILE A 90 22.30 -2.51 -21.79
C ILE A 90 21.20 -3.33 -22.45
N CYS A 91 21.48 -3.88 -23.63
CA CYS A 91 20.59 -4.78 -24.32
C CYS A 91 20.84 -6.24 -23.94
N TYR A 92 19.76 -6.97 -23.70
CA TYR A 92 19.77 -8.40 -23.43
C TYR A 92 18.90 -9.13 -24.44
N SER A 93 19.39 -10.25 -24.94
CA SER A 93 18.60 -11.16 -25.76
C SER A 93 17.85 -12.18 -24.90
N ALA A 94 16.62 -12.52 -25.29
CA ALA A 94 15.79 -13.49 -24.61
C ALA A 94 14.94 -14.29 -25.59
N LYS A 95 14.89 -15.61 -25.41
CA LYS A 95 14.01 -16.49 -26.21
C LYS A 95 12.53 -16.20 -25.94
N HIS A 96 12.19 -15.91 -24.68
CA HIS A 96 10.84 -15.62 -24.22
C HIS A 96 10.86 -14.36 -23.35
N ILE A 97 9.86 -13.51 -23.51
CA ILE A 97 9.69 -12.27 -22.74
C ILE A 97 8.33 -12.33 -22.05
N LEU A 98 8.32 -12.22 -20.72
CA LEU A 98 7.11 -12.10 -19.90
C LEU A 98 6.96 -10.66 -19.42
N ILE A 99 5.82 -10.04 -19.70
CA ILE A 99 5.48 -8.70 -19.20
C ILE A 99 4.66 -8.83 -17.92
N ALA A 100 5.26 -8.43 -16.79
CA ALA A 100 4.65 -8.51 -15.46
C ALA A 100 4.86 -7.21 -14.66
N THR A 101 4.66 -6.05 -15.31
CA THR A 101 4.96 -4.71 -14.75
C THR A 101 3.91 -4.18 -13.77
N GLY A 102 2.78 -4.88 -13.59
CA GLY A 102 1.72 -4.49 -12.68
C GLY A 102 0.89 -3.30 -13.18
N SER A 103 0.38 -2.50 -12.24
CA SER A 103 -0.45 -1.31 -12.51
C SER A 103 -0.03 -0.14 -11.63
N ARG A 104 -0.56 1.05 -11.90
CA ARG A 104 -0.36 2.27 -11.11
C ARG A 104 -1.69 2.95 -10.83
N ALA A 105 -1.73 3.75 -9.76
CA ALA A 105 -2.91 4.53 -9.41
C ALA A 105 -3.28 5.50 -10.54
N VAL A 106 -4.57 5.66 -10.78
CA VAL A 106 -5.11 6.65 -11.72
C VAL A 106 -5.39 7.93 -10.95
N ILE A 107 -4.73 9.02 -11.35
CA ILE A 107 -5.00 10.35 -10.80
C ILE A 107 -6.03 11.03 -11.71
N PRO A 108 -7.20 11.44 -11.17
CA PRO A 108 -8.23 12.10 -11.98
C PRO A 108 -7.73 13.46 -12.48
N ASP A 109 -8.11 13.81 -13.70
CA ASP A 109 -7.75 15.09 -14.30
C ASP A 109 -8.68 16.21 -13.80
N ILE A 110 -8.36 16.75 -12.64
CA ILE A 110 -9.11 17.82 -11.96
C ILE A 110 -8.15 18.91 -11.46
N PRO A 111 -8.61 20.17 -11.30
CA PRO A 111 -7.82 21.20 -10.66
C PRO A 111 -7.33 20.77 -9.27
N GLY A 112 -6.04 20.96 -9.00
CA GLY A 112 -5.43 20.56 -7.72
C GLY A 112 -5.05 19.08 -7.60
N LYS A 113 -5.12 18.28 -8.70
CA LYS A 113 -4.75 16.86 -8.68
C LYS A 113 -3.35 16.57 -8.12
N ASP A 114 -2.41 17.51 -8.30
CA ASP A 114 -1.03 17.38 -7.84
C ASP A 114 -0.85 17.60 -6.33
N TRP A 115 -1.89 18.05 -5.62
CA TRP A 115 -1.89 18.16 -4.15
C TRP A 115 -2.37 16.88 -3.47
N GLY A 116 -2.99 15.98 -4.23
CA GLY A 116 -3.42 14.68 -3.75
C GLY A 116 -2.26 13.70 -3.64
N ILE A 117 -2.51 12.62 -2.91
CA ILE A 117 -1.62 11.47 -2.83
C ILE A 117 -2.32 10.21 -3.30
N THR A 118 -1.56 9.17 -3.60
CA THR A 118 -2.11 7.85 -3.92
C THR A 118 -1.89 6.88 -2.77
N SER A 119 -2.30 5.62 -2.95
CA SER A 119 -1.99 4.55 -1.99
C SER A 119 -0.49 4.36 -1.78
N ASP A 120 0.35 4.71 -2.75
CA ASP A 120 1.80 4.56 -2.64
C ASP A 120 2.37 5.44 -1.52
N GLU A 121 2.04 6.73 -1.53
CA GLU A 121 2.48 7.69 -0.52
C GLU A 121 1.74 7.48 0.80
N ALA A 122 0.46 7.09 0.76
CA ALA A 122 -0.35 6.83 1.95
C ALA A 122 0.24 5.73 2.86
N LEU A 123 0.99 4.77 2.29
CA LEU A 123 1.69 3.73 3.04
C LEU A 123 2.94 4.23 3.79
N SER A 124 3.34 5.48 3.59
CA SER A 124 4.58 6.05 4.11
C SER A 124 4.46 7.51 4.55
N LEU A 125 3.25 7.97 4.89
CA LEU A 125 3.07 9.30 5.47
C LEU A 125 3.91 9.46 6.73
N GLU A 126 4.79 10.45 6.77
CA GLU A 126 5.68 10.69 7.90
C GLU A 126 4.91 11.13 9.16
N GLU A 127 3.93 12.01 8.95
CA GLU A 127 3.07 12.53 10.01
C GLU A 127 1.64 11.97 9.87
N PHE A 128 1.04 11.65 11.02
CA PHE A 128 -0.33 11.12 11.03
C PHE A 128 -1.34 12.25 10.76
N PRO A 129 -2.22 12.11 9.76
CA PRO A 129 -3.16 13.15 9.43
C PRO A 129 -4.31 13.21 10.44
N LYS A 130 -4.63 14.41 10.94
CA LYS A 130 -5.81 14.61 11.81
C LYS A 130 -7.13 14.53 11.04
N ARG A 131 -7.10 14.89 9.75
CA ARG A 131 -8.26 14.93 8.85
C ARG A 131 -7.84 14.44 7.48
N VAL A 132 -8.64 13.58 6.86
CA VAL A 132 -8.37 13.06 5.51
C VAL A 132 -9.65 12.95 4.70
N VAL A 133 -9.54 13.28 3.42
CA VAL A 133 -10.55 12.95 2.41
C VAL A 133 -10.01 11.81 1.54
N VAL A 134 -10.78 10.73 1.42
CA VAL A 134 -10.47 9.61 0.53
C VAL A 134 -11.39 9.67 -0.67
N LEU A 135 -10.83 9.87 -1.86
CA LEU A 135 -11.60 9.91 -3.11
C LEU A 135 -11.61 8.52 -3.79
N GLY A 136 -12.78 7.91 -3.84
CA GLY A 136 -13.01 6.61 -4.48
C GLY A 136 -13.86 5.69 -3.62
N GLY A 137 -14.55 4.74 -4.26
CA GLY A 137 -15.36 3.71 -3.58
C GLY A 137 -14.82 2.29 -3.78
N GLY A 138 -13.58 2.14 -4.27
CA GLY A 138 -12.96 0.83 -4.43
C GLY A 138 -12.43 0.27 -3.10
N TYR A 139 -12.01 -1.00 -3.09
CA TYR A 139 -11.53 -1.65 -1.87
C TYR A 139 -10.33 -0.92 -1.25
N ILE A 140 -9.39 -0.40 -2.05
CA ILE A 140 -8.24 0.37 -1.53
C ILE A 140 -8.72 1.63 -0.79
N ALA A 141 -9.72 2.34 -1.33
CA ALA A 141 -10.26 3.54 -0.70
C ALA A 141 -10.92 3.20 0.64
N VAL A 142 -11.75 2.15 0.69
CA VAL A 142 -12.40 1.70 1.93
C VAL A 142 -11.37 1.21 2.95
N GLU A 143 -10.35 0.46 2.53
CA GLU A 143 -9.27 0.00 3.42
C GLU A 143 -8.54 1.17 4.09
N PHE A 144 -8.12 2.19 3.33
CA PHE A 144 -7.44 3.36 3.90
C PHE A 144 -8.36 4.21 4.77
N ALA A 145 -9.63 4.35 4.39
CA ALA A 145 -10.62 5.03 5.22
C ALA A 145 -10.76 4.35 6.58
N THR A 146 -10.85 3.01 6.60
CA THR A 146 -10.92 2.22 7.83
C THR A 146 -9.63 2.32 8.65
N ILE A 147 -8.46 2.21 8.02
CA ILE A 147 -7.16 2.31 8.71
C ILE A 147 -7.04 3.65 9.44
N TRP A 148 -7.25 4.76 8.73
CA TRP A 148 -7.07 6.09 9.31
C TRP A 148 -8.14 6.43 10.34
N ASN A 149 -9.39 6.03 10.11
CA ASN A 149 -10.46 6.20 11.09
C ASN A 149 -10.18 5.40 12.38
N GLY A 150 -9.77 4.13 12.26
CA GLY A 150 -9.44 3.28 13.40
C GLY A 150 -8.23 3.77 14.20
N MET A 151 -7.35 4.55 13.58
CA MET A 151 -6.22 5.22 14.23
C MET A 151 -6.54 6.64 14.75
N GLY A 152 -7.79 7.10 14.61
CA GLY A 152 -8.28 8.35 15.20
C GLY A 152 -8.26 9.57 14.29
N ALA A 153 -8.02 9.43 12.98
CA ALA A 153 -8.22 10.51 12.03
C ALA A 153 -9.72 10.73 11.76
N LYS A 154 -10.13 11.98 11.54
CA LYS A 154 -11.45 12.24 10.95
C LYS A 154 -11.39 11.96 9.45
N VAL A 155 -12.13 10.98 8.97
CA VAL A 155 -12.13 10.55 7.57
C VAL A 155 -13.44 10.88 6.89
N ASP A 156 -13.35 11.55 5.74
CA ASP A 156 -14.46 11.74 4.80
C ASP A 156 -14.21 10.85 3.56
N LEU A 157 -15.07 9.85 3.34
CA LEU A 157 -14.99 8.96 2.16
C LEU A 157 -15.94 9.45 1.07
N CYS A 158 -15.39 9.87 -0.07
CA CYS A 158 -16.16 10.46 -1.18
C CYS A 158 -16.16 9.55 -2.40
N PHE A 159 -17.35 9.24 -2.93
CA PHE A 159 -17.51 8.44 -4.14
C PHE A 159 -18.74 8.88 -4.93
N ARG A 160 -18.73 8.64 -6.25
CA ARG A 160 -19.71 9.18 -7.19
C ARG A 160 -21.02 8.38 -7.32
N ARG A 161 -21.13 7.24 -6.65
CA ARG A 161 -22.25 6.30 -6.76
C ARG A 161 -23.02 6.29 -5.44
N GLU A 162 -24.17 5.63 -5.43
CA GLU A 162 -25.02 5.50 -4.24
C GLU A 162 -24.33 4.70 -3.12
N LEU A 163 -23.68 3.58 -3.45
CA LEU A 163 -22.95 2.73 -2.50
C LEU A 163 -21.49 2.50 -2.95
N PRO A 164 -20.54 2.31 -2.00
CA PRO A 164 -19.16 1.95 -2.30
C PRO A 164 -19.06 0.47 -2.75
N LEU A 165 -17.84 0.00 -3.06
CA LEU A 165 -17.49 -1.37 -3.41
C LEU A 165 -18.33 -1.96 -4.56
N ARG A 166 -18.48 -1.20 -5.66
CA ARG A 166 -19.20 -1.67 -6.85
C ARG A 166 -18.65 -3.03 -7.32
N GLY A 167 -19.55 -3.99 -7.52
CA GLY A 167 -19.22 -5.36 -7.94
C GLY A 167 -19.19 -6.36 -6.79
N PHE A 168 -19.32 -5.90 -5.54
CA PHE A 168 -19.61 -6.74 -4.39
C PHE A 168 -21.13 -6.88 -4.22
N ASP A 169 -21.52 -7.90 -3.46
CA ASP A 169 -22.89 -8.17 -3.04
C ASP A 169 -23.57 -6.91 -2.46
N ASP A 170 -24.81 -6.64 -2.88
CA ASP A 170 -25.51 -5.41 -2.55
C ASP A 170 -25.88 -5.33 -1.06
N ASP A 171 -26.20 -6.46 -0.42
CA ASP A 171 -26.56 -6.49 1.01
C ASP A 171 -25.32 -6.21 1.89
N MET A 172 -24.12 -6.57 1.43
CA MET A 172 -22.86 -6.27 2.13
C MET A 172 -22.38 -4.83 1.97
N ARG A 173 -22.96 -4.08 1.02
CA ARG A 173 -22.56 -2.70 0.70
C ARG A 173 -23.45 -1.66 1.37
N ALA A 174 -24.67 -2.04 1.76
CA ALA A 174 -25.70 -1.19 2.33
C ALA A 174 -25.52 -0.96 3.84
#